data_AF-A0A9N9WCC3-F1
#
_entry.id   AF-A0A9N9WCC3-F1
#
_cell.length_a   1.000
_cell.length_b   1.000
_cell.length_c   1.000
_cell.angle_alpha   90.00
_cell.angle_beta   90.00
_cell.angle_gamma   90.00
#
_symmetry.space_group_name_H-M   'P 1'
#
loop_
_entity.id
_entity.type
_entity.pdbx_description
1 polymer ?
#
loop_
_entity_poly.entity_id
_entity_poly.type
_entity_poly.pdbx_seq_one_letter_code
_entity_poly.pdbx_strand_id
1 'polypeptide(L)'
;MNNPWRRFLCRIRPISYSTPRLHRIIYQKAEVTSSPCIISGHSFLSIRFKSKKQSADSDDEDNFFEDATLSKDSKKIKFDTTSMRTDIILKSALGVARNKIEKAFYESKIRLNGRKILKKSASTKVGDEIDIIKGVSPKNSDHLYVSRVEILNASPNEDSITVTARRFKTLLIENYDKDAYKASEASNSGES
;
A
#
# COMPACT_ATOMS: atom_id res chain seq x y z
N MET A 1 12.75 19.20 -61.25
CA MET A 1 11.29 19.02 -61.13
C MET A 1 10.89 19.20 -59.67
N ASN A 2 10.19 20.31 -59.42
CA ASN A 2 9.25 20.70 -58.36
C ASN A 2 9.07 19.83 -57.09
N ASN A 3 9.44 20.41 -55.93
CA ASN A 3 8.68 20.74 -54.69
C ASN A 3 7.50 19.86 -54.21
N PRO A 4 7.02 19.99 -52.94
CA PRO A 4 7.64 20.37 -51.65
C PRO A 4 7.17 19.40 -50.51
N TRP A 5 7.36 19.72 -49.22
CA TRP A 5 6.47 19.44 -48.05
C TRP A 5 7.25 19.27 -46.73
N ARG A 6 7.40 20.43 -46.06
CA ARG A 6 7.20 20.70 -44.62
C ARG A 6 8.06 19.98 -43.57
N ARG A 7 9.04 20.74 -43.09
CA ARG A 7 9.58 20.71 -41.73
C ARG A 7 8.45 20.92 -40.70
N PHE A 8 8.25 19.95 -39.79
CA PHE A 8 7.54 20.19 -38.54
C PHE A 8 8.57 20.46 -37.44
N LEU A 9 8.80 21.75 -37.17
CA LEU A 9 9.47 22.20 -35.95
C LEU A 9 8.43 22.16 -34.81
N CYS A 10 8.53 21.16 -33.93
CA CYS A 10 7.80 21.15 -32.67
C CYS A 10 8.37 22.27 -31.78
N ARG A 11 7.69 23.42 -31.76
CA ARG A 11 8.00 24.55 -30.90
C ARG A 11 7.52 24.25 -29.48
N ILE A 12 8.40 23.69 -28.66
CA ILE A 12 8.19 23.53 -27.21
C ILE A 12 8.06 24.94 -26.61
N ARG A 13 6.88 25.28 -26.07
CA ARG A 13 6.69 26.49 -25.27
C ARG A 13 7.09 26.17 -23.82
N PRO A 14 7.96 26.96 -23.17
CA PRO A 14 8.20 26.79 -21.75
C PRO A 14 6.97 27.22 -20.95
N ILE A 15 6.54 26.36 -20.03
CA ILE A 15 5.52 26.66 -19.01
C ILE A 15 6.20 27.57 -17.97
N SER A 16 5.85 28.85 -17.98
CA SER A 16 6.31 29.81 -16.97
C SER A 16 5.51 29.61 -15.69
N TYR A 17 6.16 29.18 -14.62
CA TYR A 17 5.58 29.21 -13.28
C TYR A 17 5.60 30.65 -12.77
N SER A 18 4.42 31.25 -12.63
CA SER A 18 4.21 32.52 -11.93
C SER A 18 4.29 32.25 -10.42
N THR A 19 5.39 32.65 -9.79
CA THR A 19 5.50 32.66 -8.33
C THR A 19 4.67 33.82 -7.78
N PRO A 20 3.78 33.61 -6.79
CA PRO A 20 3.09 34.73 -6.16
C PRO A 20 4.09 35.61 -5.39
N ARG A 21 4.06 36.91 -5.70
CA ARG A 21 4.80 37.97 -5.02
C ARG A 21 4.49 37.95 -3.52
N LEU A 22 5.51 37.73 -2.70
CA LEU A 22 5.46 38.05 -1.28
C LEU A 22 5.29 39.57 -1.13
N HIS A 23 4.19 39.99 -0.50
CA HIS A 23 3.99 41.39 -0.13
C HIS A 23 5.06 41.80 0.87
N ARG A 24 5.89 42.75 0.46
CA ARG A 24 6.85 43.47 1.29
C ARG A 24 6.08 44.47 2.14
N ILE A 25 5.78 44.10 3.39
CA ILE A 25 5.24 45.06 4.36
C ILE A 25 6.40 45.97 4.77
N ILE A 26 6.27 47.24 4.40
CA ILE A 26 7.16 48.33 4.74
C ILE A 26 6.89 48.68 6.21
N TYR A 27 7.90 48.52 7.06
CA TYR A 27 7.92 49.09 8.41
C TYR A 27 7.96 50.62 8.28
N GLN A 28 6.86 51.29 8.62
CA GLN A 28 6.87 52.73 8.91
C GLN A 28 7.38 52.93 10.33
N LYS A 29 8.42 53.76 10.46
CA LYS A 29 8.94 54.28 11.71
C LYS A 29 7.82 55.04 12.44
N ALA A 30 7.47 54.60 13.64
CA ALA A 30 6.80 55.42 14.62
C ALA A 30 7.76 55.61 15.79
N GLU A 31 8.30 56.82 15.91
CA GLU A 31 8.98 57.29 17.10
C GLU A 31 7.91 57.65 18.13
N VAL A 32 7.83 56.88 19.22
CA VAL A 32 7.11 57.30 20.43
C VAL A 32 8.01 57.00 21.63
N THR A 33 8.18 58.03 22.42
CA THR A 33 9.14 58.22 23.51
C THR A 33 8.86 57.31 24.71
N SER A 34 9.94 56.67 25.18
CA SER A 34 10.26 56.22 26.55
C SER A 34 9.16 56.18 27.64
N SER A 35 8.93 54.99 28.19
CA SER A 35 9.08 54.66 29.63
C SER A 35 8.91 53.14 29.86
N PRO A 36 9.85 52.44 30.54
CA PRO A 36 9.74 51.01 30.80
C PRO A 36 9.00 50.74 32.13
N CYS A 37 7.88 50.03 32.08
CA CYS A 37 7.29 49.40 33.26
C CYS A 37 7.58 47.89 33.24
N ILE A 38 8.32 47.48 34.26
CA ILE A 38 8.66 46.10 34.60
C ILE A 38 7.37 45.39 35.02
N ILE A 39 6.90 44.41 34.24
CA ILE A 39 5.96 43.39 34.72
C ILE A 39 6.51 42.02 34.34
N SER A 40 6.75 41.26 35.39
CA SER A 40 7.24 39.90 35.48
C SER A 40 6.49 38.93 34.56
N GLY A 41 7.24 37.98 34.02
CA GLY A 41 6.83 37.12 32.92
C GLY A 41 5.68 36.16 33.26
N HIS A 42 4.63 36.24 32.45
CA HIS A 42 3.78 35.10 32.14
C HIS A 42 4.07 34.71 30.69
N SER A 43 4.78 33.59 30.51
CA SER A 43 4.97 32.96 29.21
C SER A 43 3.64 32.38 28.73
N PHE A 44 2.96 33.09 27.83
CA PHE A 44 1.86 32.50 27.08
C PHE A 44 2.43 31.48 26.09
N LEU A 45 2.41 30.20 26.48
CA LEU A 45 2.66 29.08 25.60
C LEU A 45 1.55 29.06 24.53
N SER A 46 1.89 29.45 23.30
CA SER A 46 1.01 29.26 22.15
C SER A 46 0.98 27.76 21.80
N ILE A 47 0.05 27.03 22.42
CA ILE A 47 -0.26 25.66 22.05
C ILE A 47 -0.90 25.68 20.67
N ARG A 48 -0.11 25.37 19.64
CA ARG A 48 -0.60 25.17 18.28
C ARG A 48 -1.39 23.86 18.22
N PHE A 49 -2.71 23.93 18.37
CA PHE A 49 -3.58 22.79 18.13
C PHE A 49 -3.54 22.43 16.64
N LYS A 50 -2.83 21.34 16.32
CA LYS A 50 -2.85 20.73 14.99
C LYS A 50 -4.17 19.95 14.90
N SER A 51 -5.16 20.51 14.22
CA SER A 51 -6.42 19.81 13.96
C SER A 51 -6.12 18.54 13.16
N LYS A 52 -6.39 17.39 13.77
CA LYS A 52 -6.34 16.09 13.10
C LYS A 52 -7.55 16.06 12.17
N LYS A 53 -7.34 16.30 10.88
CA LYS A 53 -8.34 16.04 9.84
C LYS A 53 -8.59 14.52 9.87
N GLN A 54 -9.68 14.13 10.53
CA GLN A 54 -10.20 12.78 10.56
C GLN A 54 -10.56 12.43 9.12
N SER A 55 -9.72 11.65 8.45
CA SER A 55 -10.12 10.97 7.22
C SER A 55 -11.28 10.06 7.62
N ALA A 56 -12.44 10.29 7.01
CA ALA A 56 -13.58 9.38 7.10
C ALA A 56 -13.10 7.99 6.69
N ASP A 57 -12.89 7.13 7.70
CA ASP A 57 -12.83 5.69 7.50
C ASP A 57 -14.30 5.30 7.34
N SER A 58 -14.68 4.95 6.11
CA SER A 58 -16.03 4.46 5.79
C SER A 58 -16.16 3.11 6.45
N ASP A 59 -16.69 3.10 7.67
CA ASP A 59 -17.15 1.91 8.37
C ASP A 59 -18.50 1.50 7.77
N ASP A 60 -18.47 1.03 6.52
CA ASP A 60 -19.63 0.39 5.89
C ASP A 60 -19.75 -1.02 6.47
N GLU A 61 -20.44 -1.09 7.61
CA GLU A 61 -21.05 -2.30 8.17
C GLU A 61 -22.17 -2.76 7.24
N ASP A 62 -21.79 -3.38 6.11
CA ASP A 62 -22.74 -3.93 5.14
C ASP A 62 -22.86 -5.46 5.34
N ASN A 63 -23.96 -5.81 6.03
CA ASN A 63 -24.56 -7.13 6.25
C ASN A 63 -23.90 -8.33 5.56
N PHE A 64 -23.13 -9.10 6.33
CA PHE A 64 -22.57 -10.38 5.90
C PHE A 64 -23.46 -11.55 6.34
N PHE A 65 -24.54 -11.81 5.58
CA PHE A 65 -25.36 -13.00 5.78
C PHE A 65 -24.60 -14.26 5.30
N GLU A 66 -24.29 -15.09 6.29
CA GLU A 66 -24.02 -16.53 6.32
C GLU A 66 -23.29 -17.24 5.15
N ASP A 67 -22.13 -17.80 5.52
CA ASP A 67 -21.84 -19.20 5.22
C ASP A 67 -21.13 -19.80 6.43
N ALA A 68 -21.93 -20.27 7.40
CA ALA A 68 -21.48 -20.80 8.69
C ALA A 68 -20.72 -22.14 8.60
N THR A 69 -20.39 -22.61 7.40
CA THR A 69 -19.58 -23.81 7.18
C THR A 69 -18.11 -23.55 6.86
N LEU A 70 -17.71 -22.28 6.65
CA LEU A 70 -16.32 -21.92 6.42
C LEU A 70 -15.62 -21.60 7.75
N SER A 71 -14.41 -22.15 7.93
CA SER A 71 -13.54 -21.97 9.09
C SER A 71 -13.60 -20.55 9.65
N LYS A 72 -13.68 -20.42 10.99
CA LYS A 72 -13.87 -19.19 11.78
C LYS A 72 -13.00 -17.98 11.38
N ASP A 73 -11.94 -18.19 10.61
CA ASP A 73 -10.96 -17.18 10.20
C ASP A 73 -11.21 -16.57 8.81
N SER A 74 -12.26 -17.01 8.09
CA SER A 74 -12.58 -16.52 6.75
C SER A 74 -13.51 -15.29 6.78
N LYS A 75 -13.10 -14.19 6.13
CA LYS A 75 -13.96 -13.00 5.90
C LYS A 75 -13.96 -12.66 4.42
N LYS A 76 -15.12 -12.55 3.78
CA LYS A 76 -15.20 -11.96 2.44
C LYS A 76 -15.19 -10.44 2.58
N ILE A 77 -14.45 -9.78 1.70
CA ILE A 77 -14.25 -8.34 1.68
C ILE A 77 -14.45 -7.85 0.25
N LYS A 78 -15.06 -6.68 0.13
CA LYS A 78 -15.16 -5.93 -1.13
C LYS A 78 -14.29 -4.70 -0.99
N PHE A 79 -13.50 -4.39 -2.00
CA PHE A 79 -12.65 -3.20 -2.01
C PHE A 79 -12.38 -2.73 -3.43
N ASP A 80 -12.14 -1.44 -3.59
CA ASP A 80 -11.81 -0.85 -4.88
C ASP A 80 -10.31 -0.76 -5.09
N THR A 81 -9.87 -0.96 -6.32
CA THR A 81 -8.45 -0.97 -6.66
C THR A 81 -8.24 -0.50 -8.09
N THR A 82 -7.17 0.26 -8.32
CA THR A 82 -6.83 0.80 -9.66
C THR A 82 -6.40 -0.29 -10.66
N SER A 83 -5.82 -1.40 -10.18
CA SER A 83 -5.33 -2.47 -11.06
C SER A 83 -5.23 -3.81 -10.34
N MET A 84 -5.38 -4.92 -11.05
CA MET A 84 -5.28 -6.30 -10.53
C MET A 84 -3.86 -6.74 -10.14
N ARG A 85 -3.01 -5.81 -9.71
CA ARG A 85 -1.64 -6.10 -9.27
C ARG A 85 -1.62 -6.74 -7.90
N THR A 86 -0.82 -7.79 -7.76
CA THR A 86 -0.70 -8.57 -6.51
C THR A 86 -0.40 -7.68 -5.30
N ASP A 87 0.52 -6.72 -5.42
CA ASP A 87 0.92 -5.87 -4.29
C ASP A 87 -0.20 -4.93 -3.80
N ILE A 88 -1.06 -4.48 -4.71
CA ILE A 88 -2.19 -3.61 -4.39
C ILE A 88 -3.32 -4.43 -3.77
N ILE A 89 -3.63 -5.59 -4.35
CA ILE A 89 -4.62 -6.53 -3.82
C ILE A 89 -4.26 -6.93 -2.39
N LEU A 90 -3.01 -7.30 -2.13
CA LEU A 90 -2.55 -7.66 -0.78
C LEU A 90 -2.68 -6.52 0.24
N LYS A 91 -2.39 -5.28 -0.18
CA LYS A 91 -2.52 -4.10 0.68
C LYS A 91 -3.98 -3.91 1.10
N SER A 92 -4.88 -3.84 0.12
CA SER A 92 -6.30 -3.58 0.36
C SER A 92 -6.96 -4.74 1.10
N ALA A 93 -6.61 -5.98 0.74
CA ALA A 93 -7.21 -7.16 1.35
C ALA A 93 -6.77 -7.37 2.80
N LEU A 94 -5.47 -7.43 3.05
CA LEU A 94 -4.93 -7.75 4.37
C LEU A 94 -4.85 -6.54 5.31
N GLY A 95 -5.00 -5.32 4.79
CA GLY A 95 -4.79 -4.08 5.57
C GLY A 95 -3.32 -3.89 5.98
N VAL A 96 -2.39 -4.49 5.25
CA VAL A 96 -0.96 -4.44 5.56
C VAL A 96 -0.33 -3.24 4.84
N ALA A 97 0.53 -2.50 5.54
CA ALA A 97 1.26 -1.39 4.94
C ALA A 97 2.10 -1.85 3.73
N ARG A 98 2.12 -1.03 2.67
CA ARG A 98 2.82 -1.33 1.42
C ARG A 98 4.29 -1.71 1.64
N ASN A 99 4.96 -1.02 2.56
CA ASN A 99 6.37 -1.26 2.90
C ASN A 99 6.60 -2.69 3.44
N LYS A 100 5.64 -3.26 4.19
CA LYS A 100 5.76 -4.64 4.70
C LYS A 100 5.60 -5.66 3.56
N ILE A 101 4.70 -5.40 2.61
CA ILE A 101 4.50 -6.24 1.42
C ILE A 101 5.77 -6.21 0.55
N GLU A 102 6.39 -5.05 0.38
CA GLU A 102 7.65 -4.92 -0.34
C GLU A 102 8.79 -5.70 0.31
N LYS A 103 8.94 -5.60 1.63
CA LYS A 103 9.91 -6.42 2.37
C LYS A 103 9.63 -7.91 2.19
N ALA A 104 8.38 -8.35 2.33
CA ALA A 104 7.99 -9.73 2.11
C ALA A 104 8.26 -10.23 0.68
N PHE A 105 8.12 -9.36 -0.32
CA PHE A 105 8.47 -9.66 -1.71
C PHE A 105 9.98 -9.93 -1.86
N TYR A 106 10.83 -9.04 -1.33
CA TYR A 106 12.29 -9.23 -1.39
C TYR A 106 12.75 -10.45 -0.58
N GLU A 107 12.10 -10.73 0.56
CA GLU A 107 12.30 -11.95 1.35
C GLU A 107 11.71 -13.21 0.71
N SER A 108 11.16 -13.12 -0.51
CA SER A 108 10.59 -14.26 -1.24
C SER A 108 9.45 -14.99 -0.51
N LYS A 109 8.70 -14.27 0.33
CA LYS A 109 7.59 -14.80 1.15
C LYS A 109 6.23 -14.79 0.45
N ILE A 110 6.11 -14.14 -0.69
CA ILE A 110 4.83 -14.03 -1.41
C ILE A 110 4.72 -15.14 -2.46
N ARG A 111 3.63 -15.90 -2.40
CA ARG A 111 3.30 -16.98 -3.34
C ARG A 111 2.00 -16.69 -4.07
N LEU A 112 1.93 -17.06 -5.34
CA LEU A 112 0.71 -17.01 -6.15
C LEU A 112 0.44 -18.43 -6.65
N ASN A 113 -0.71 -19.00 -6.28
CA ASN A 113 -1.09 -20.39 -6.55
C ASN A 113 0.03 -21.37 -6.15
N GLY A 114 0.65 -21.13 -4.99
CA GLY A 114 1.77 -21.92 -4.44
C GLY A 114 3.14 -21.68 -5.09
N ARG A 115 3.25 -20.85 -6.13
CA ARG A 115 4.52 -20.57 -6.82
C ARG A 115 5.14 -19.25 -6.38
N LYS A 116 6.46 -19.17 -6.37
CA LYS A 116 7.18 -17.93 -6.07
C LYS A 116 6.93 -16.86 -7.14
N ILE A 117 6.62 -15.64 -6.71
CA ILE A 117 6.46 -14.50 -7.62
C ILE A 117 7.82 -13.88 -7.95
N LEU A 118 8.12 -13.71 -9.25
CA LEU A 118 9.37 -13.10 -9.71
C LEU A 118 9.31 -11.57 -9.82
N LYS A 119 8.12 -11.02 -10.09
CA LYS A 119 7.91 -9.57 -10.32
C LYS A 119 6.91 -9.02 -9.31
N LYS A 120 7.23 -7.91 -8.65
CA LYS A 120 6.32 -7.24 -7.69
C LYS A 120 4.96 -6.89 -8.31
N SER A 121 4.98 -6.43 -9.56
CA SER A 121 3.81 -5.99 -10.32
C SER A 121 3.07 -7.12 -11.03
N ALA A 122 3.19 -8.38 -10.57
CA ALA A 122 2.49 -9.49 -11.19
C ALA A 122 0.96 -9.26 -11.16
N SER A 123 0.32 -9.43 -12.31
CA SER A 123 -1.13 -9.35 -12.45
C SER A 123 -1.79 -10.65 -11.98
N THR A 124 -2.82 -10.53 -11.17
CA THR A 124 -3.63 -11.64 -10.67
C THR A 124 -4.94 -11.75 -11.46
N LYS A 125 -5.51 -12.95 -11.56
CA LYS A 125 -6.81 -13.23 -12.17
C LYS A 125 -7.84 -13.63 -11.13
N VAL A 126 -9.11 -13.64 -11.53
CA VAL A 126 -10.20 -14.19 -10.71
C VAL A 126 -9.96 -15.69 -10.52
N GLY A 127 -10.12 -16.16 -9.29
CA GLY A 127 -9.86 -17.55 -8.90
C GLY A 127 -8.43 -17.82 -8.40
N ASP A 128 -7.51 -16.87 -8.51
CA ASP A 128 -6.15 -17.05 -7.99
C ASP A 128 -6.10 -16.92 -6.46
N GLU A 129 -5.17 -17.67 -5.87
CA GLU A 129 -4.81 -17.64 -4.46
C GLU A 129 -3.47 -16.92 -4.28
N ILE A 130 -3.45 -15.90 -3.42
CA ILE A 130 -2.23 -15.17 -3.07
C ILE A 130 -1.93 -15.38 -1.59
N ASP A 131 -0.73 -15.87 -1.31
CA ASP A 131 -0.26 -16.16 0.04
C ASP A 131 0.90 -15.25 0.43
N ILE A 132 0.90 -14.79 1.68
CA ILE A 132 2.07 -14.22 2.35
C ILE A 132 2.47 -15.15 3.50
N ILE A 133 3.69 -15.67 3.43
CA ILE A 133 4.26 -16.49 4.49
C ILE A 133 4.66 -15.59 5.67
N LYS A 134 4.10 -15.86 6.85
CA LYS A 134 4.44 -15.15 8.10
C LYS A 134 5.65 -15.79 8.77
N GLY A 135 5.69 -17.12 8.79
CA GLY A 135 6.74 -17.89 9.44
C GLY A 135 6.43 -19.38 9.47
N VAL A 136 7.41 -20.14 9.94
CA VAL A 136 7.27 -21.58 10.20
C VAL A 136 6.57 -21.77 11.55
N SER A 137 5.76 -22.82 11.68
CA SER A 137 5.14 -23.15 12.95
C SER A 137 6.19 -23.60 13.97
N PRO A 138 6.13 -23.15 15.24
CA PRO A 138 7.05 -23.60 16.27
C PRO A 138 6.78 -25.06 16.68
N LYS A 139 5.59 -25.59 16.38
CA LYS A 139 5.20 -26.96 16.72
C LYS A 139 5.72 -27.97 15.70
N ASN A 140 5.62 -27.63 14.42
CA ASN A 140 6.01 -28.50 13.30
C ASN A 140 6.78 -27.67 12.26
N SER A 141 8.00 -28.09 11.90
CA SER A 141 8.82 -27.44 10.87
C SER A 141 8.18 -27.47 9.48
N ASP A 142 7.32 -28.45 9.24
CA ASP A 142 6.76 -28.72 7.92
C ASP A 142 5.50 -27.89 7.64
N HIS A 143 5.01 -27.19 8.66
CA HIS A 143 3.83 -26.35 8.56
C HIS A 143 4.20 -24.87 8.62
N LEU A 144 3.50 -24.07 7.83
CA LEU A 144 3.69 -22.64 7.70
C LEU A 144 2.44 -21.90 8.15
N TYR A 145 2.66 -20.77 8.83
CA TYR A 145 1.61 -19.78 9.01
C TYR A 145 1.59 -18.84 7.81
N VAL A 146 0.46 -18.77 7.13
CA VAL A 146 0.25 -17.91 5.96
C VAL A 146 -0.96 -17.00 6.14
N SER A 147 -0.95 -15.89 5.41
CA SER A 147 -2.13 -15.08 5.14
C SER A 147 -2.52 -15.28 3.68
N ARG A 148 -3.72 -15.82 3.47
CA ARG A 148 -4.25 -16.16 2.15
C ARG A 148 -5.32 -15.16 1.71
N VAL A 149 -5.29 -14.79 0.43
CA VAL A 149 -6.32 -14.01 -0.24
C VAL A 149 -6.75 -14.76 -1.49
N GLU A 150 -8.03 -15.13 -1.56
CA GLU A 150 -8.66 -15.75 -2.73
C GLU A 150 -9.47 -14.69 -3.46
N ILE A 151 -9.27 -14.53 -4.77
CA ILE A 151 -10.04 -13.58 -5.57
C ILE A 151 -11.31 -14.26 -6.07
N LEU A 152 -12.47 -13.83 -5.60
CA LEU A 152 -13.75 -14.44 -5.97
C LEU A 152 -14.36 -13.79 -7.21
N ASN A 153 -14.34 -12.45 -7.28
CA ASN A 153 -14.91 -11.69 -8.39
C ASN A 153 -14.15 -10.37 -8.58
N ALA A 154 -14.12 -9.88 -9.81
CA ALA A 154 -13.60 -8.57 -10.18
C ALA A 154 -14.58 -7.91 -11.16
N SER A 155 -15.23 -6.84 -10.72
CA SER A 155 -16.12 -6.01 -11.54
C SER A 155 -15.41 -4.71 -11.91
N PRO A 156 -15.16 -4.45 -13.21
CA PRO A 156 -14.59 -3.19 -13.65
C PRO A 156 -15.65 -2.08 -13.59
N ASN A 157 -15.30 -0.94 -12.98
CA ASN A 157 -16.03 0.32 -13.06
C ASN A 157 -15.26 1.29 -13.98
N GLU A 158 -15.79 2.51 -14.17
CA GLU A 158 -15.21 3.51 -15.08
C GLU A 158 -13.75 3.85 -14.75
N ASP A 159 -13.44 4.12 -13.47
CA ASP A 159 -12.08 4.52 -13.02
C ASP A 159 -11.38 3.51 -12.10
N SER A 160 -12.11 2.51 -11.60
CA SER A 160 -11.64 1.57 -10.58
C SER A 160 -12.14 0.15 -10.86
N ILE A 161 -11.50 -0.84 -10.26
CA ILE A 161 -11.93 -2.23 -10.29
C ILE A 161 -12.37 -2.59 -8.88
N THR A 162 -13.66 -2.89 -8.70
CA THR A 162 -14.17 -3.43 -7.44
C THR A 162 -13.86 -4.93 -7.40
N VAL A 163 -13.10 -5.34 -6.39
CA VAL A 163 -12.69 -6.72 -6.21
C VAL A 163 -13.37 -7.28 -4.98
N THR A 164 -14.00 -8.44 -5.13
CA THR A 164 -14.50 -9.23 -4.02
C THR A 164 -13.51 -10.36 -3.76
N ALA A 165 -12.92 -10.40 -2.57
CA ALA A 165 -11.95 -11.41 -2.18
C ALA A 165 -12.35 -12.08 -0.87
N ARG A 166 -11.99 -13.35 -0.70
CA ARG A 166 -12.02 -14.03 0.60
C ARG A 166 -10.64 -13.91 1.24
N ARG A 167 -10.61 -13.49 2.51
CA ARG A 167 -9.39 -13.25 3.27
C ARG A 167 -9.27 -14.22 4.44
N PHE A 168 -8.08 -14.77 4.60
CA PHE A 168 -7.62 -15.51 5.77
C PHE A 168 -6.41 -14.81 6.38
N LYS A 169 -6.54 -14.30 7.60
CA LYS A 169 -5.42 -13.64 8.28
C LYS A 169 -4.39 -14.65 8.77
N THR A 170 -4.83 -15.79 9.29
CA THR A 170 -3.97 -16.83 9.85
C THR A 170 -4.49 -18.16 9.38
N LEU A 171 -3.75 -18.78 8.47
CA LEU A 171 -4.00 -20.13 7.99
C LEU A 171 -2.75 -20.96 8.27
N LEU A 172 -2.95 -22.16 8.79
CA LEU A 172 -1.89 -23.16 8.92
C LEU A 172 -1.95 -24.05 7.68
N ILE A 173 -0.87 -24.09 6.91
CA ILE A 173 -0.74 -24.94 5.72
C ILE A 173 0.53 -25.78 5.82
N GLU A 174 0.60 -26.84 5.04
CA GLU A 174 1.84 -27.58 4.83
C GLU A 174 2.79 -26.79 3.90
N ASN A 175 4.07 -27.11 3.95
CA ASN A 175 5.07 -26.49 3.08
C ASN A 175 4.80 -26.84 1.61
N TYR A 176 5.11 -25.90 0.71
CA TYR A 176 4.82 -26.06 -0.71
C TYR A 176 5.76 -27.08 -1.37
N ASP A 177 5.22 -27.98 -2.19
CA ASP A 177 6.02 -29.02 -2.88
C ASP A 177 7.05 -28.44 -3.84
N LYS A 178 6.64 -27.44 -4.64
CA LYS A 178 7.45 -26.95 -5.78
C LYS A 178 8.55 -25.99 -5.35
N ASP A 179 8.24 -25.12 -4.40
CA ASP A 179 9.10 -24.01 -4.00
C ASP A 179 9.13 -23.91 -2.47
N ALA A 180 9.65 -24.92 -1.78
CA ALA A 180 9.64 -24.98 -0.32
C ALA A 180 10.29 -23.74 0.34
N TYR A 181 9.63 -23.20 1.36
CA TYR A 181 10.16 -22.06 2.12
C TYR A 181 11.28 -22.54 3.06
N LYS A 182 12.50 -21.99 2.88
CA LYS A 182 13.79 -22.36 3.55
C LYS A 182 14.57 -23.57 3.00
N ALA A 183 14.27 -24.11 1.82
CA ALA A 183 15.07 -25.20 1.26
C ALA A 183 16.54 -24.83 0.94
N SER A 184 16.85 -23.53 0.75
CA SER A 184 18.15 -23.07 0.25
C SER A 184 19.28 -22.98 1.29
N GLU A 185 19.04 -23.31 2.56
CA GLU A 185 20.12 -23.40 3.56
C GLU A 185 20.84 -24.77 3.54
N ALA A 186 20.24 -25.78 2.88
CA ALA A 186 20.76 -27.16 2.90
C ALA A 186 21.76 -27.50 1.78
N SER A 187 21.98 -26.63 0.78
CA SER A 187 22.78 -26.97 -0.42
C SER A 187 24.15 -26.28 -0.52
N ASN A 188 24.63 -25.63 0.54
CA ASN A 188 25.92 -24.89 0.52
C ASN A 188 27.01 -25.48 1.44
N SER A 189 26.89 -26.72 1.91
CA SER A 189 27.83 -27.35 2.85
C SER A 189 28.58 -28.55 2.28
N GLY A 190 28.93 -28.53 0.99
CA GLY A 190 29.51 -29.70 0.33
C GLY A 190 30.40 -29.38 -0.87
N GLU A 191 31.37 -28.49 -0.74
CA GLU A 191 32.55 -28.49 -1.62
C GLU A 191 33.72 -27.76 -0.95
N SER A 192 34.54 -28.50 -0.20
CA SER A 192 35.90 -28.14 0.22
C SER A 192 36.66 -29.41 0.55
#